data_AF-A0A183LVK4-F1
#
_entry.id   AF-A0A183LVK4-F1
#
_cell.length_a   1.000
_cell.length_b   1.000
_cell.length_c   1.000
_cell.angle_alpha   90.00
_cell.angle_beta   90.00
_cell.angle_gamma   90.00
#
_symmetry.space_group_name_H-M   'P 1'
#
loop_
_entity.id
_entity.type
_entity.pdbx_description
1 polymer ?
#
loop_
_entity_poly.entity_id
_entity_poly.type
_entity_poly.pdbx_seq_one_letter_code
_entity_poly.pdbx_strand_id
1 'polypeptide(L)'
;MRFLLGSENNVIQIVRLVKHRSLEPIIVFSFSKKECEIYALQLAKFDFTTDAEKKVVDEVFRNAIDGLSPEDRALPQVESVLPLLKRGIGIHHGGLLPLLKETIEILFSENLIKCLFATETFAMGLNMPARTVLFTSARKYDGQSYRWITSGEYIQMSGRAGRRGKDDSGTVILMVDESMTSELAHQIMMGPPPPLNSAFHITYNMLLNLLRVEEINPEYMMERSFCQFQNFASLPNMYKGSVDLIQMSSRISVLFG
;
A
#
# COMPACT_ATOMS: atom_id res chain seq x y z
N MET A 1 -16.70 15.74 18.48
CA MET A 1 -15.43 14.99 18.62
C MET A 1 -15.65 13.95 19.71
N ARG A 2 -15.98 12.71 19.34
CA ARG A 2 -16.40 11.65 20.29
C ARG A 2 -15.28 10.61 20.30
N PHE A 3 -14.47 10.64 21.35
CA PHE A 3 -13.41 9.66 21.60
C PHE A 3 -14.05 8.29 21.84
N LEU A 4 -13.72 7.32 20.98
CA LEU A 4 -14.12 5.91 21.11
C LEU A 4 -12.99 5.17 21.84
N LEU A 5 -13.04 5.19 23.17
CA LEU A 5 -12.28 4.28 24.03
C LEU A 5 -13.24 3.17 24.45
N GLY A 6 -13.20 2.06 23.74
CA GLY A 6 -13.92 0.83 24.07
C GLY A 6 -13.17 -0.35 23.49
N SER A 7 -12.98 -1.40 24.29
CA SER A 7 -12.18 -2.61 24.06
C SER A 7 -12.65 -3.53 22.91
N GLU A 8 -13.39 -3.00 21.94
CA GLU A 8 -13.63 -3.62 20.64
C GLU A 8 -12.69 -2.98 19.61
N ASN A 9 -12.11 -3.79 18.75
CA ASN A 9 -11.11 -3.36 17.77
C ASN A 9 -11.62 -2.17 16.93
N ASN A 10 -11.00 -0.99 17.09
CA ASN A 10 -11.43 0.29 16.49
C ASN A 10 -11.66 0.19 14.96
N VAL A 11 -10.90 -0.66 14.27
CA VAL A 11 -11.04 -0.94 12.84
C VAL A 11 -12.45 -1.43 12.50
N ILE A 12 -12.98 -2.38 13.28
CA ILE A 12 -14.31 -2.97 13.03
C ILE A 12 -15.41 -1.93 13.24
N GLN A 13 -15.27 -1.08 14.26
CA GLN A 13 -16.24 -0.02 14.52
C GLN A 13 -16.28 0.99 13.37
N ILE A 14 -15.12 1.34 12.80
CA ILE A 14 -15.05 2.21 11.62
C ILE A 14 -15.70 1.54 10.41
N VAL A 15 -15.41 0.27 10.14
CA VAL A 15 -16.03 -0.47 9.02
C VAL A 15 -17.56 -0.52 9.19
N ARG A 16 -18.05 -0.72 10.41
CA ARG A 16 -19.50 -0.67 10.71
C ARG A 16 -20.08 0.72 10.43
N LEU A 17 -19.40 1.77 10.85
CA LEU A 17 -19.82 3.15 10.59
C LEU A 17 -19.91 3.45 9.09
N VAL A 18 -18.92 2.97 8.32
CA VAL A 18 -18.87 3.11 6.85
C VAL A 18 -20.06 2.40 6.21
N LYS A 19 -20.39 1.18 6.64
CA LYS A 19 -21.59 0.47 6.19
C LYS A 19 -22.88 1.24 6.51
N HIS A 20 -23.03 1.71 7.74
CA HIS A 20 -24.22 2.46 8.16
C HIS A 20 -24.41 3.77 7.39
N ARG A 21 -23.33 4.36 6.87
CA ARG A 21 -23.36 5.58 6.03
C ARG A 21 -23.35 5.28 4.53
N SER A 22 -23.47 4.00 4.13
CA SER A 22 -23.43 3.55 2.74
C SER A 22 -22.16 4.00 1.99
N LEU A 23 -21.02 4.09 2.69
CA LEU A 23 -19.73 4.53 2.14
C LEU A 23 -18.92 3.36 1.54
N GLU A 24 -19.59 2.31 1.09
CA GLU A 24 -19.01 1.10 0.50
C GLU A 24 -18.77 1.26 -1.03
N PRO A 25 -17.81 0.54 -1.62
CA PRO A 25 -16.88 -0.40 -0.98
C PRO A 25 -15.73 0.34 -0.27
N ILE A 26 -15.14 -0.34 0.73
CA ILE A 26 -13.99 0.14 1.51
C ILE A 26 -12.75 -0.74 1.30
N ILE A 27 -11.59 -0.11 1.13
CA ILE A 27 -10.28 -0.76 1.22
C ILE A 27 -9.65 -0.40 2.56
N VAL A 28 -9.28 -1.41 3.34
CA VAL A 28 -8.59 -1.29 4.61
C VAL A 28 -7.13 -1.70 4.41
N PHE A 29 -6.23 -0.72 4.37
CA PHE A 29 -4.79 -0.95 4.28
C PHE A 29 -4.19 -1.27 5.65
N SER A 30 -3.60 -2.44 5.78
CA SER A 30 -2.71 -2.82 6.89
C SER A 30 -1.36 -3.27 6.34
N PHE A 31 -0.28 -2.94 7.05
CA PHE A 31 1.08 -3.28 6.63
C PHE A 31 1.52 -4.70 7.02
N SER A 32 0.63 -5.50 7.60
CA SER A 32 0.90 -6.86 8.04
C SER A 32 -0.11 -7.85 7.45
N LYS A 33 0.41 -8.91 6.81
CA LYS A 33 -0.40 -10.01 6.26
C LYS A 33 -1.28 -10.63 7.36
N LYS A 34 -0.68 -10.88 8.52
CA LYS A 34 -1.33 -11.46 9.69
C LYS A 34 -2.46 -10.57 10.21
N GLU A 35 -2.25 -9.26 10.24
CA GLU A 35 -3.30 -8.33 10.67
C GLU A 35 -4.48 -8.31 9.71
N CYS A 36 -4.24 -8.33 8.40
CA CYS A 36 -5.31 -8.42 7.39
C CYS A 36 -6.22 -9.63 7.63
N GLU A 37 -5.62 -10.80 7.86
CA GLU A 37 -6.36 -12.04 8.17
C GLU A 37 -7.14 -11.92 9.49
N ILE A 38 -6.50 -11.40 10.56
CA ILE A 38 -7.16 -11.22 11.86
C ILE A 38 -8.37 -10.29 11.76
N TYR A 39 -8.23 -9.13 11.11
CA TYR A 39 -9.34 -8.18 10.97
C TYR A 39 -10.48 -8.77 10.12
N ALA A 40 -10.15 -9.50 9.05
CA ALA A 40 -11.15 -10.17 8.23
C ALA A 40 -11.92 -11.25 9.01
N LEU A 41 -11.22 -12.07 9.80
CA LEU A 41 -11.85 -13.10 10.65
C LEU A 41 -12.73 -12.48 11.73
N GLN A 42 -12.32 -11.37 12.33
CA GLN A 42 -13.16 -10.66 13.31
C GLN A 42 -14.41 -10.06 12.66
N LEU A 43 -14.29 -9.57 11.42
CA LEU A 43 -15.40 -9.02 10.65
C LEU A 43 -16.32 -10.12 10.08
N ALA A 44 -15.87 -11.37 10.03
CA ALA A 44 -16.63 -12.53 9.52
C ALA A 44 -17.96 -12.77 10.26
N LYS A 45 -18.18 -12.14 11.42
CA LYS A 45 -19.49 -12.17 12.12
C LYS A 45 -20.57 -11.38 11.37
N PHE A 46 -20.18 -10.44 10.53
CA PHE A 46 -21.07 -9.59 9.76
C PHE A 46 -21.25 -10.13 8.34
N ASP A 47 -22.34 -9.73 7.71
CA ASP A 47 -22.65 -10.09 6.32
C ASP A 47 -22.96 -8.82 5.54
N PHE A 48 -22.21 -8.59 4.47
CA PHE A 48 -22.32 -7.42 3.59
C PHE A 48 -23.01 -7.75 2.26
N THR A 49 -23.39 -9.01 2.07
CA THR A 49 -23.92 -9.51 0.80
C THR A 49 -25.33 -10.05 0.95
N THR A 50 -26.09 -9.94 -0.13
CA THR A 50 -27.39 -10.56 -0.30
C THR A 50 -27.25 -12.03 -0.72
N ASP A 51 -28.30 -12.84 -0.55
CA ASP A 51 -28.27 -14.24 -0.94
C ASP A 51 -28.11 -14.44 -2.46
N ALA A 52 -28.49 -13.45 -3.27
CA ALA A 52 -28.23 -13.43 -4.71
C ALA A 52 -26.73 -13.22 -5.00
N GLU A 53 -26.10 -12.21 -4.39
CA GLU A 53 -24.66 -11.96 -4.52
C GLU A 53 -23.84 -13.16 -4.05
N LYS A 54 -24.27 -13.84 -2.98
CA LYS A 54 -23.61 -15.06 -2.49
C LYS A 54 -23.55 -16.18 -3.51
N LYS A 55 -24.60 -16.36 -4.31
CA LYS A 55 -24.63 -17.38 -5.37
C LYS A 55 -23.64 -17.03 -6.47
N VAL A 56 -23.62 -15.76 -6.90
CA VAL A 56 -22.67 -15.28 -7.91
C VAL A 56 -21.22 -15.45 -7.43
N VAL A 57 -20.93 -15.08 -6.18
CA VAL A 57 -19.60 -15.28 -5.59
C VAL A 57 -19.20 -16.76 -5.59
N ASP A 58 -20.13 -17.64 -5.22
CA ASP A 58 -19.90 -19.09 -5.16
C ASP A 58 -19.65 -19.68 -6.56
N GLU A 59 -20.39 -19.23 -7.58
CA GLU A 59 -20.19 -19.62 -8.99
C GLU A 59 -18.84 -19.15 -9.53
N VAL A 60 -18.51 -17.86 -9.35
CA VAL A 60 -17.22 -17.30 -9.80
C VAL A 60 -16.05 -18.02 -9.11
N PHE A 61 -16.15 -18.25 -7.80
CA PHE A 61 -15.11 -18.94 -7.05
C PHE A 61 -14.94 -20.40 -7.49
N ARG A 62 -16.03 -21.14 -7.68
CA ARG A 62 -16.00 -22.53 -8.17
C ARG A 62 -15.35 -22.62 -9.55
N ASN A 63 -15.75 -21.75 -10.48
CA ASN A 63 -15.15 -21.70 -11.81
C ASN A 63 -13.64 -21.42 -11.76
N ALA A 64 -13.19 -20.57 -10.84
CA ALA A 64 -11.76 -20.28 -10.66
C ALA A 64 -10.99 -21.49 -10.12
N ILE A 65 -11.52 -22.17 -9.10
CA ILE A 65 -10.85 -23.34 -8.50
C ILE A 65 -11.01 -24.63 -9.34
N ASP A 66 -11.89 -24.66 -10.33
CA ASP A 66 -12.11 -25.84 -11.16
C ASP A 66 -10.90 -26.20 -12.03
N GLY A 67 -10.00 -25.24 -12.26
CA GLY A 67 -8.70 -25.50 -12.88
C GLY A 67 -7.66 -26.17 -11.96
N LEU A 68 -7.91 -26.22 -10.65
CA LEU A 68 -6.99 -26.79 -9.66
C LEU A 68 -7.16 -28.30 -9.50
N SER A 69 -6.07 -28.96 -9.12
CA SER A 69 -6.08 -30.36 -8.70
C SER A 69 -6.93 -30.54 -7.42
N PRO A 70 -7.49 -31.74 -7.14
CA PRO A 70 -8.25 -31.98 -5.91
C PRO A 70 -7.44 -31.69 -4.64
N GLU A 71 -6.12 -31.93 -4.68
CA GLU A 71 -5.20 -31.66 -3.57
C GLU A 71 -5.06 -30.15 -3.33
N ASP A 72 -4.92 -29.36 -4.39
CA ASP A 72 -4.83 -27.90 -4.29
C ASP A 72 -6.15 -27.26 -3.83
N ARG A 73 -7.30 -27.84 -4.20
CA ARG A 73 -8.62 -27.39 -3.74
C ARG A 73 -8.82 -27.58 -2.24
N ALA A 74 -8.19 -28.62 -1.66
CA ALA A 74 -8.24 -28.94 -0.24
C ALA A 74 -7.22 -28.13 0.60
N LEU A 75 -6.49 -27.19 -0.01
CA LEU A 75 -5.58 -26.34 0.74
C LEU A 75 -6.34 -25.46 1.74
N PRO A 76 -5.86 -25.32 2.99
CA PRO A 76 -6.54 -24.52 4.02
C PRO A 76 -6.80 -23.07 3.61
N GLN A 77 -5.93 -22.49 2.79
CA GLN A 77 -6.10 -21.11 2.29
C GLN A 77 -7.29 -21.00 1.31
N VAL A 78 -7.54 -22.03 0.50
CA VAL A 78 -8.68 -22.04 -0.44
C VAL A 78 -10.00 -22.20 0.33
N GLU A 79 -10.03 -23.15 1.28
CA GLU A 79 -11.23 -23.42 2.07
C GLU A 79 -11.63 -22.27 3.00
N SER A 80 -10.65 -21.60 3.61
CA SER A 80 -10.90 -20.51 4.58
C SER A 80 -11.35 -19.19 3.92
N VAL A 81 -11.00 -18.97 2.66
CA VAL A 81 -11.31 -17.71 1.94
C VAL A 81 -12.77 -17.68 1.48
N LEU A 82 -13.33 -18.79 0.97
CA LEU A 82 -14.69 -18.80 0.41
C LEU A 82 -15.78 -18.32 1.40
N PRO A 83 -15.79 -18.73 2.68
CA PRO A 83 -16.76 -18.22 3.65
C PRO A 83 -16.68 -16.70 3.87
N LEU A 84 -15.49 -16.09 3.74
CA LEU A 84 -15.30 -14.65 3.85
C LEU A 84 -15.83 -13.93 2.60
N LEU A 85 -15.50 -14.45 1.41
CA LEU A 85 -15.96 -13.87 0.14
C LEU A 85 -17.48 -13.87 0.05
N LYS A 86 -18.13 -14.95 0.49
CA LYS A 86 -19.61 -15.06 0.57
C LYS A 86 -20.24 -14.12 1.60
N ARG A 87 -19.45 -13.38 2.38
CA ARG A 87 -19.94 -12.32 3.27
C ARG A 87 -19.58 -10.93 2.74
N GLY A 88 -18.98 -10.83 1.55
CA GLY A 88 -18.49 -9.59 0.96
C GLY A 88 -17.19 -9.09 1.58
N ILE A 89 -16.42 -9.98 2.20
CA ILE A 89 -15.15 -9.67 2.88
C ILE A 89 -14.01 -10.30 2.09
N GLY A 90 -13.07 -9.48 1.62
CA GLY A 90 -11.87 -9.92 0.91
C GLY A 90 -10.60 -9.72 1.72
N ILE A 91 -9.58 -10.51 1.42
CA ILE A 91 -8.20 -10.35 1.91
C ILE A 91 -7.29 -10.27 0.69
N HIS A 92 -6.31 -9.36 0.66
CA HIS A 92 -5.33 -9.26 -0.43
C HIS A 92 -3.93 -8.96 0.09
N HIS A 93 -3.03 -9.92 -0.02
CA HIS A 93 -1.62 -9.72 0.26
C HIS A 93 -0.74 -10.69 -0.53
N GLY A 94 0.57 -10.41 -0.60
CA GLY A 94 1.56 -11.27 -1.26
C GLY A 94 1.83 -12.62 -0.58
N GLY A 95 0.91 -13.11 0.25
CA GLY A 95 0.94 -14.48 0.81
C GLY A 95 -0.20 -15.36 0.29
N LEU A 96 -1.13 -14.78 -0.47
CA LEU A 96 -2.21 -15.53 -1.13
C LEU A 96 -1.70 -16.14 -2.44
N LEU A 97 -2.23 -17.32 -2.77
CA LEU A 97 -2.06 -17.95 -4.07
C LEU A 97 -2.44 -16.96 -5.20
N PRO A 98 -1.69 -16.89 -6.31
CA PRO A 98 -1.98 -16.00 -7.44
C PRO A 98 -3.44 -16.08 -7.92
N LEU A 99 -3.96 -17.31 -8.09
CA LEU A 99 -5.35 -17.56 -8.48
C LEU A 99 -6.37 -16.93 -7.50
N LEU A 100 -6.12 -17.03 -6.19
CA LEU A 100 -7.02 -16.44 -5.19
C LEU A 100 -6.97 -14.92 -5.23
N LYS A 101 -5.79 -14.32 -5.44
CA LYS A 101 -5.67 -12.87 -5.61
C LYS A 101 -6.48 -12.40 -6.82
N GLU A 102 -6.28 -13.02 -7.97
CA GLU A 102 -7.02 -12.68 -9.19
C GLU A 102 -8.54 -12.82 -9.01
N THR A 103 -8.98 -13.89 -8.34
CA THR A 103 -10.41 -14.09 -8.03
C THR A 103 -10.95 -12.98 -7.13
N ILE A 104 -10.21 -12.58 -6.10
CA ILE A 104 -10.58 -11.49 -5.18
C ILE A 104 -10.64 -10.14 -5.93
N GLU A 105 -9.70 -9.90 -6.83
CA GLU A 105 -9.64 -8.68 -7.66
C GLU A 105 -10.85 -8.58 -8.60
N ILE A 106 -11.25 -9.69 -9.21
CA ILE A 106 -12.47 -9.78 -10.04
C ILE A 106 -13.70 -9.50 -9.17
N LEU A 107 -13.86 -10.20 -8.05
CA LEU A 107 -15.02 -10.02 -7.15
C LEU A 107 -15.10 -8.60 -6.57
N PHE A 108 -13.97 -7.94 -6.33
CA PHE A 108 -13.93 -6.55 -5.89
C PHE A 108 -14.34 -5.58 -7.00
N SER A 109 -13.86 -5.80 -8.23
CA SER A 109 -14.21 -4.99 -9.40
C SER A 109 -15.70 -5.07 -9.76
N GLU A 110 -16.29 -6.25 -9.57
CA GLU A 110 -17.74 -6.51 -9.72
C GLU A 110 -18.56 -6.03 -8.50
N ASN A 111 -17.93 -5.34 -7.54
CA ASN A 111 -18.57 -4.81 -6.34
C ASN A 111 -19.25 -5.90 -5.49
N LEU A 112 -18.81 -7.15 -5.55
CA LEU A 112 -19.30 -8.25 -4.71
C LEU A 112 -18.58 -8.26 -3.34
N ILE A 113 -17.34 -7.75 -3.29
CA ILE A 113 -16.62 -7.49 -2.05
C ILE A 113 -16.87 -6.04 -1.63
N LYS A 114 -17.46 -5.85 -0.45
CA LYS A 114 -17.75 -4.52 0.12
C LYS A 114 -16.64 -4.04 1.05
N CYS A 115 -15.91 -4.95 1.67
CA CYS A 115 -14.78 -4.65 2.55
C CYS A 115 -13.56 -5.50 2.17
N LEU A 116 -12.49 -4.84 1.71
CA LEU A 116 -11.25 -5.50 1.32
C LEU A 116 -10.13 -5.14 2.31
N PHE A 117 -9.56 -6.13 2.99
CA PHE A 117 -8.34 -5.95 3.79
C PHE A 117 -7.14 -6.21 2.90
N ALA A 118 -6.28 -5.22 2.71
CA ALA A 118 -5.17 -5.30 1.76
C ALA A 118 -3.85 -4.81 2.33
N THR A 119 -2.74 -5.39 1.87
CA THR A 119 -1.41 -4.79 2.05
C THR A 119 -1.12 -3.73 1.00
N GLU A 120 -0.08 -2.92 1.24
CA GLU A 120 0.38 -1.84 0.34
C GLU A 120 0.52 -2.27 -1.13
N THR A 121 0.92 -3.51 -1.39
CA THR A 121 1.06 -4.07 -2.75
C THR A 121 -0.22 -3.99 -3.58
N PHE A 122 -1.41 -3.98 -2.98
CA PHE A 122 -2.67 -3.84 -3.71
C PHE A 122 -2.83 -2.46 -4.35
N ALA A 123 -2.26 -1.42 -3.74
CA ALA A 123 -2.25 -0.09 -4.31
C ALA A 123 -1.28 0.03 -5.50
N MET A 124 -0.41 -0.96 -5.71
CA MET A 124 0.52 -1.04 -6.83
C MET A 124 -0.06 -1.93 -7.93
N GLY A 125 -0.26 -1.39 -9.15
CA GLY A 125 -0.39 -2.22 -10.36
C GLY A 125 -1.80 -2.53 -10.87
N LEU A 126 -2.89 -2.12 -10.20
CA LEU A 126 -4.26 -2.35 -10.69
C LEU A 126 -5.11 -1.08 -10.62
N ASN A 127 -6.17 -0.95 -11.42
CA ASN A 127 -7.09 0.20 -11.36
C ASN A 127 -8.41 -0.18 -10.66
N MET A 128 -8.34 -0.46 -9.36
CA MET A 128 -9.51 -0.81 -8.54
C MET A 128 -9.82 0.29 -7.51
N PRO A 129 -10.65 1.29 -7.87
CA PRO A 129 -11.07 2.33 -6.95
C PRO A 129 -12.17 1.85 -5.99
N ALA A 130 -12.16 2.39 -4.78
CA ALA A 130 -13.16 2.19 -3.74
C ALA A 130 -13.81 3.51 -3.39
N ARG A 131 -14.96 3.48 -2.69
CA ARG A 131 -15.56 4.72 -2.18
C ARG A 131 -14.77 5.26 -0.98
N THR A 132 -14.28 4.36 -0.13
CA THR A 132 -13.56 4.68 1.09
C THR A 132 -12.23 3.95 1.18
N VAL A 133 -11.21 4.62 1.70
CA VAL A 133 -9.94 4.00 2.11
C VAL A 133 -9.72 4.22 3.60
N LEU A 134 -9.33 3.18 4.32
CA LEU A 134 -8.96 3.22 5.73
C LEU A 134 -7.52 2.73 5.89
N PHE A 135 -6.69 3.51 6.57
CA PHE A 135 -5.37 3.09 7.02
C PHE A 135 -5.46 2.65 8.48
N THR A 136 -5.05 1.42 8.79
CA THR A 136 -5.05 0.91 10.17
C THR A 136 -3.93 1.52 11.03
N SER A 137 -2.90 2.07 10.38
CA SER A 137 -1.75 2.71 11.00
C SER A 137 -1.15 3.74 10.04
N ALA A 138 -0.47 4.75 10.58
CA ALA A 138 0.38 5.66 9.80
C ALA A 138 1.86 5.24 9.77
N ARG A 139 2.20 4.13 10.46
CA ARG A 139 3.55 3.57 10.57
C ARG A 139 3.63 2.19 9.97
N LYS A 140 4.75 1.88 9.33
CA LYS A 140 5.07 0.57 8.80
C LYS A 140 6.49 0.13 9.11
N TYR A 141 6.72 -1.17 9.10
CA TYR A 141 8.05 -1.76 9.21
C TYR A 141 8.67 -1.90 7.82
N ASP A 142 9.87 -1.38 7.61
CA ASP A 142 10.57 -1.41 6.32
C ASP A 142 11.61 -2.55 6.21
N GLY A 143 11.65 -3.46 7.19
CA GLY A 143 12.67 -4.50 7.29
C GLY A 143 13.81 -4.15 8.25
N GLN A 144 13.94 -2.88 8.65
CA GLN A 144 14.94 -2.43 9.62
C GLN A 144 14.29 -1.76 10.82
N SER A 145 13.35 -0.85 10.59
CA SER A 145 12.73 -0.05 11.65
C SER A 145 11.27 0.28 11.36
N TYR A 146 10.55 0.73 12.39
CA TYR A 146 9.21 1.27 12.23
C TYR A 146 9.27 2.76 11.90
N ARG A 147 8.93 3.10 10.66
CA ARG A 147 8.90 4.48 10.16
C ARG A 147 7.50 4.92 9.78
N TRP A 148 7.31 6.23 9.65
CA TRP A 148 6.11 6.80 9.05
C TRP A 148 6.01 6.44 7.56
N ILE A 149 4.79 6.32 7.06
CA ILE A 149 4.57 6.23 5.61
C ILE A 149 5.00 7.54 4.95
N THR A 150 5.54 7.45 3.74
CA THR A 150 5.89 8.64 2.96
C THR A 150 4.63 9.24 2.33
N SER A 151 4.73 10.50 1.93
CA SER A 151 3.69 11.18 1.13
C SER A 151 3.35 10.41 -0.15
N GLY A 152 4.34 9.85 -0.85
CA GLY A 152 4.12 9.04 -2.05
C GLY A 152 3.31 7.77 -1.77
N GLU A 153 3.65 7.06 -0.70
CA GLU A 153 2.91 5.85 -0.26
C GLU A 153 1.48 6.21 0.15
N TYR A 154 1.30 7.31 0.88
CA TYR A 154 -0.01 7.83 1.24
C TYR A 154 -0.84 8.18 0.00
N ILE A 155 -0.29 8.95 -0.94
CA ILE A 155 -0.98 9.36 -2.18
C ILE A 155 -1.38 8.12 -3.01
N GLN A 156 -0.50 7.12 -3.12
CA GLN A 156 -0.78 5.91 -3.88
C GLN A 156 -1.95 5.11 -3.30
N MET A 157 -1.97 4.94 -1.97
CA MET A 157 -3.03 4.18 -1.27
C MET A 157 -4.33 5.00 -1.16
N SER A 158 -4.25 6.26 -0.73
CA SER A 158 -5.41 7.13 -0.56
C SER A 158 -6.07 7.51 -1.89
N GLY A 159 -5.30 7.58 -2.98
CA GLY A 159 -5.81 7.80 -4.34
C GLY A 159 -6.71 6.67 -4.87
N ARG A 160 -6.86 5.57 -4.12
CA ARG A 160 -7.88 4.55 -4.38
C ARG A 160 -9.28 4.97 -3.91
N ALA A 161 -9.39 5.99 -3.06
CA ALA A 161 -10.68 6.50 -2.62
C ALA A 161 -11.31 7.40 -3.70
N GLY A 162 -12.60 7.20 -3.95
CA GLY A 162 -13.40 7.93 -4.94
C GLY A 162 -13.44 7.22 -6.29
N ARG A 163 -14.64 6.80 -6.71
CA ARG A 163 -14.87 6.20 -8.02
C ARG A 163 -15.40 7.25 -8.98
N ARG A 164 -14.64 7.55 -10.03
CA ARG A 164 -15.00 8.53 -11.06
C ARG A 164 -16.38 8.22 -11.65
N GLY A 165 -17.29 9.18 -11.59
CA GLY A 165 -18.66 9.06 -12.11
C GLY A 165 -19.62 8.25 -11.25
N LYS A 166 -19.19 7.73 -10.09
CA LYS A 166 -20.06 7.02 -9.13
C LYS A 166 -20.12 7.72 -7.77
N ASP A 167 -19.03 8.32 -7.32
CA ASP A 167 -18.95 9.01 -6.03
C ASP A 167 -18.66 10.50 -6.23
N ASP A 168 -19.30 11.37 -5.44
CA ASP A 168 -19.05 12.82 -5.44
C ASP A 168 -17.64 13.16 -4.91
N SER A 169 -17.16 12.37 -3.94
CA SER A 169 -15.85 12.51 -3.31
C SER A 169 -15.38 11.18 -2.72
N GLY A 170 -14.07 10.93 -2.74
CA GLY A 170 -13.46 9.83 -2.00
C GLY A 170 -13.32 10.14 -0.51
N THR A 171 -13.56 9.14 0.35
CA THR A 171 -13.35 9.28 1.80
C THR A 171 -12.08 8.55 2.21
N VAL A 172 -11.18 9.23 2.93
CA VAL A 172 -9.94 8.65 3.45
C VAL A 172 -9.92 8.78 4.96
N ILE A 173 -9.70 7.68 5.66
CA ILE A 173 -9.64 7.62 7.12
C ILE A 173 -8.25 7.13 7.52
N LEU A 174 -7.51 7.93 8.29
CA LEU A 174 -6.19 7.55 8.81
C LEU A 174 -6.28 7.35 10.32
N MET A 175 -6.02 6.12 10.78
CA MET A 175 -5.85 5.85 12.21
C MET A 175 -4.44 6.28 12.63
N VAL A 176 -4.38 7.19 13.61
CA VAL A 176 -3.14 7.75 14.15
C VAL A 176 -2.99 7.40 15.62
N ASP A 177 -1.75 7.27 16.06
CA ASP A 177 -1.41 7.14 17.48
C ASP A 177 -1.09 8.53 18.08
N GLU A 178 -0.92 8.59 19.41
CA GLU A 178 -0.61 9.83 20.13
C GLU A 178 0.78 10.41 19.79
N SER A 179 1.65 9.63 19.14
CA SER A 179 3.00 10.07 18.78
C SER A 179 3.05 10.90 17.50
N MET A 180 1.94 10.98 16.75
CA MET A 180 1.85 11.77 15.53
C MET A 180 1.75 13.27 15.84
N THR A 181 2.73 14.06 15.39
CA THR A 181 2.66 15.53 15.46
C THR A 181 1.91 16.11 14.26
N SER A 182 1.46 17.37 14.38
CA SER A 182 0.74 18.06 13.31
C SER A 182 1.62 18.25 12.06
N GLU A 183 2.92 18.48 12.25
CA GLU A 183 3.88 18.70 11.17
C GLU A 183 4.08 17.41 10.37
N LEU A 184 4.21 16.27 11.06
CA LEU A 184 4.32 14.97 10.42
C LEU A 184 3.05 14.61 9.66
N ALA A 185 1.88 14.83 10.25
CA ALA A 185 0.60 14.60 9.55
C ALA A 185 0.50 15.47 8.28
N HIS A 186 0.89 16.74 8.36
CA HIS A 186 0.92 17.63 7.21
C HIS A 186 1.93 17.14 6.15
N GLN A 187 3.11 16.68 6.55
CA GLN A 187 4.11 16.14 5.63
C GLN A 187 3.62 14.88 4.90
N ILE A 188 2.92 13.99 5.60
CA ILE A 188 2.37 12.76 4.99
C ILE A 188 1.25 13.09 4.00
N MET A 189 0.35 14.02 4.36
CA MET A 189 -0.84 14.29 3.56
C MET A 189 -0.62 15.30 2.42
N MET A 190 0.18 16.34 2.67
CA MET A 190 0.38 17.49 1.77
C MET A 190 1.83 17.61 1.27
N GLY A 191 2.74 16.80 1.79
CA GLY A 191 4.13 16.82 1.34
C GLY A 191 4.28 16.34 -0.11
N PRO A 192 5.29 16.83 -0.83
CA PRO A 192 5.57 16.34 -2.18
C PRO A 192 5.96 14.85 -2.11
N PRO A 193 5.59 14.03 -3.11
CA PRO A 193 6.06 12.66 -3.19
C PRO A 193 7.60 12.63 -3.24
N PRO A 194 8.25 11.61 -2.65
CA PRO A 194 9.70 11.49 -2.70
C PRO A 194 10.18 11.43 -4.16
N PRO A 195 11.35 12.03 -4.47
CA PRO A 195 11.91 11.96 -5.81
C PRO A 195 12.24 10.52 -6.18
N LEU A 196 12.19 10.22 -7.49
CA LEU A 196 12.64 8.94 -8.01
C LEU A 196 14.16 8.86 -7.84
N ASN A 197 14.64 7.99 -6.95
CA ASN A 197 16.07 7.77 -6.74
C ASN A 197 16.51 6.47 -7.42
N SER A 198 17.72 6.47 -7.97
CA SER A 198 18.33 5.30 -8.58
C SER A 198 18.57 4.19 -7.55
N ALA A 199 18.10 2.99 -7.82
CA ALA A 199 18.43 1.76 -7.09
C ALA A 199 19.61 0.99 -7.73
N PHE A 200 20.29 1.61 -8.71
CA PHE A 200 21.42 0.99 -9.42
C PHE A 200 22.53 0.58 -8.46
N HIS A 201 22.87 -0.70 -8.48
CA HIS A 201 24.01 -1.28 -7.80
C HIS A 201 24.58 -2.40 -8.68
N ILE A 202 25.88 -2.65 -8.54
CA ILE A 202 26.58 -3.63 -9.36
C ILE A 202 26.40 -5.01 -8.74
N THR A 203 25.97 -5.98 -9.55
CA THR A 203 25.87 -7.39 -9.14
C THR A 203 26.90 -8.24 -9.89
N TYR A 204 27.33 -9.36 -9.31
CA TYR A 204 28.29 -10.26 -9.95
C TYR A 204 27.80 -10.78 -11.31
N ASN A 205 26.52 -11.16 -11.40
CA ASN A 205 25.94 -11.67 -12.66
C ASN A 205 26.00 -10.61 -13.76
N MET A 206 25.68 -9.35 -13.43
CA MET A 206 25.80 -8.21 -14.33
C MET A 206 27.25 -8.02 -14.81
N LEU A 207 28.22 -7.98 -13.90
CA LEU A 207 29.64 -7.84 -14.26
C LEU A 207 30.12 -8.98 -15.16
N LEU A 208 29.81 -10.23 -14.81
CA LEU A 208 30.23 -11.40 -15.59
C LEU A 208 29.62 -11.39 -17.00
N ASN A 209 28.36 -10.97 -17.14
CA ASN A 209 27.73 -10.83 -18.45
C ASN A 209 28.36 -9.70 -19.27
N LEU A 210 28.73 -8.58 -18.63
CA LEU A 210 29.38 -7.46 -19.32
C LEU A 210 30.80 -7.84 -19.77
N LEU A 211 31.57 -8.50 -18.91
CA LEU A 211 32.91 -8.98 -19.25
C LEU A 211 32.91 -10.06 -20.34
N ARG A 212 31.80 -10.79 -20.50
CA ARG A 212 31.63 -11.78 -21.57
C ARG A 212 31.38 -11.13 -22.94
N VAL A 213 30.81 -9.93 -22.98
CA VAL A 213 30.52 -9.22 -24.22
C VAL A 213 31.67 -8.27 -24.52
N GLU A 214 32.55 -8.64 -25.45
CA GLU A 214 33.77 -7.88 -25.78
C GLU A 214 33.50 -6.41 -26.18
N GLU A 215 32.31 -6.09 -26.67
CA GLU A 215 31.94 -4.75 -27.13
C GLU A 215 31.37 -3.83 -26.03
N ILE A 216 31.09 -4.33 -24.81
CA ILE A 216 30.46 -3.54 -23.75
C ILE A 216 31.42 -3.38 -22.57
N ASN A 217 31.93 -2.16 -22.43
CA ASN A 217 32.76 -1.78 -21.31
C ASN A 217 31.87 -1.54 -20.05
N PRO A 218 32.11 -2.24 -18.91
CA PRO A 218 31.34 -2.04 -17.68
C PRO A 218 31.38 -0.61 -17.14
N GLU A 219 32.52 0.06 -17.23
CA GLU A 219 32.70 1.45 -16.79
C GLU A 219 31.79 2.39 -17.60
N TYR A 220 31.67 2.17 -18.90
CA TYR A 220 30.75 2.93 -19.75
C TYR A 220 29.28 2.81 -19.31
N MET A 221 28.86 1.63 -18.85
CA MET A 221 27.52 1.44 -18.30
C MET A 221 27.35 2.18 -16.97
N MET A 222 28.36 2.16 -16.10
CA MET A 222 28.31 2.87 -14.82
C MET A 222 28.22 4.39 -15.01
N GLU A 223 28.99 4.94 -15.96
CA GLU A 223 28.96 6.37 -16.30
C GLU A 223 27.57 6.82 -16.79
N ARG A 224 26.87 5.97 -17.54
CA ARG A 224 25.52 6.25 -18.05
C ARG A 224 24.40 5.80 -17.13
N SER A 225 24.73 5.33 -15.91
CA SER A 225 23.71 4.93 -14.95
C SER A 225 22.90 6.13 -14.47
N PHE A 226 21.63 5.89 -14.14
CA PHE A 226 20.77 6.93 -13.56
C PHE A 226 21.33 7.45 -12.23
N CYS A 227 22.01 6.60 -11.46
CA CYS A 227 22.73 6.99 -10.24
C CYS A 227 23.77 8.08 -10.55
N GLN A 228 24.62 7.83 -11.55
CA GLN A 228 25.68 8.76 -11.91
C GLN A 228 25.12 10.08 -12.45
N PHE A 229 24.04 10.02 -13.25
CA PHE A 229 23.32 11.21 -13.70
C PHE A 229 22.79 12.04 -12.52
N GLN A 230 22.15 11.41 -11.53
CA GLN A 230 21.62 12.08 -10.34
C GLN A 230 22.73 12.71 -9.48
N ASN A 231 23.85 12.02 -9.32
CA ASN A 231 25.02 12.55 -8.60
C ASN A 231 25.55 13.79 -9.31
N PHE A 232 25.81 13.72 -10.63
CA PHE A 232 26.30 14.88 -11.39
C PHE A 232 25.32 16.06 -11.38
N ALA A 233 24.02 15.80 -11.49
CA ALA A 233 23.01 16.86 -11.46
C ALA A 233 22.88 17.55 -10.09
N SER A 234 23.18 16.85 -9.00
CA SER A 234 23.10 17.39 -7.63
C SER A 234 24.37 18.15 -7.19
N LEU A 235 25.53 17.84 -7.76
CA LEU A 235 26.82 18.46 -7.41
C LEU A 235 26.79 20.00 -7.39
N PRO A 236 26.29 20.72 -8.41
CA PRO A 236 26.30 22.19 -8.40
C PRO A 236 25.53 22.80 -7.23
N ASN A 237 24.42 22.17 -6.83
CA ASN A 237 23.62 22.62 -5.70
C ASN A 237 24.33 22.36 -4.36
N MET A 238 25.02 21.23 -4.24
CA MET A 238 25.84 20.93 -3.06
C MET A 238 26.98 21.94 -2.90
N TYR A 239 27.72 22.24 -3.97
CA TYR A 239 28.80 23.22 -3.93
C TYR A 239 28.32 24.61 -3.51
N LYS A 240 27.20 25.09 -4.04
CA LYS A 240 26.60 26.36 -3.61
C LYS A 240 26.25 26.37 -2.13
N GLY A 241 25.56 25.33 -1.66
CA GLY A 241 25.20 25.21 -0.25
C GLY A 241 26.42 25.18 0.69
N SER A 242 27.51 24.51 0.30
CA SER A 242 28.76 24.52 1.07
C SER A 242 29.40 25.92 1.14
N VAL A 243 29.41 26.65 0.03
CA VAL A 243 29.94 28.03 -0.01
C VAL A 243 29.10 28.97 0.87
N ASP A 244 27.77 28.88 0.79
CA ASP A 244 26.86 29.69 1.59
C ASP A 244 27.03 29.42 3.10
N LEU A 245 27.20 28.16 3.49
CA LEU A 245 27.46 27.76 4.88
C LEU A 245 28.81 28.28 5.38
N ILE A 246 29.87 28.22 4.56
CA ILE A 246 31.19 28.77 4.89
C ILE A 246 31.07 30.28 5.11
N GLN A 247 30.37 30.99 4.22
CA GLN A 247 30.15 32.44 4.37
C GLN A 247 29.34 32.80 5.61
N MET A 248 28.28 32.03 5.93
CA MET A 248 27.52 32.22 7.18
C MET A 248 28.39 31.99 8.41
N SER A 249 29.20 30.93 8.42
CA SER A 249 30.14 30.64 9.51
C SER A 249 31.12 31.80 9.71
N SER A 250 31.75 32.29 8.65
CA SER A 250 32.66 33.44 8.71
C SER A 250 31.99 34.71 9.23
N ARG A 251 30.73 34.98 8.85
CA ARG A 251 29.97 36.13 9.37
C ARG A 251 29.65 36.01 10.85
N ILE A 252 29.30 34.81 11.32
CA ILE A 252 29.07 34.55 12.74
C ILE A 252 30.36 34.72 13.53
N SER A 253 31.50 34.23 13.03
CA SER A 253 32.81 34.42 13.69
C SER A 253 33.20 35.90 13.84
N VAL A 254 32.83 36.77 12.89
CA VAL A 254 33.07 38.21 12.95
C VAL A 254 32.10 38.95 13.88
N LEU A 255 30.92 38.38 14.15
CA LEU A 255 29.91 38.98 15.06
C LEU A 255 30.16 38.63 16.54
N PHE A 256 30.93 37.59 16.84
CA PHE A 256 31.18 37.09 18.19
C PHE A 256 32.67 37.11 18.60
N GLY A 257 33.55 37.73 17.80
CA GLY A 257 34.96 37.98 18.13
C GLY A 257 35.26 39.46 18.14
#